data_AF-A0A840QS47-F1
#
_entry.id   AF-A0A840QS47-F1
#
_cell.length_a   1.000
_cell.length_b   1.000
_cell.length_c   1.000
_cell.angle_alpha   90.00
_cell.angle_beta   90.00
_cell.angle_gamma   90.00
#
_symmetry.space_group_name_H-M   'P 1'
#
loop_
_entity.id
_entity.type
_entity.pdbx_description
1 polymer ?
#
loop_
_entity_poly.entity_id
_entity_poly.type
_entity_poly.pdbx_seq_one_letter_code
_entity_poly.pdbx_strand_id
1 'polypeptide(L)'
;MTILHNDWGNYLKNEFSKPYYENLREKLKYEYTHETVFPDRNNIFNALHSTSYENTKVVILGQDPYHGPGQAHGLSFSVQPGVKIPPSLKNIYKELQADLGCPIPEHGYLQKWADQGVLLLNAVLTVRMKEPNSHKDIGWETFTDRVISALNERHHPVVFLLWGRHAQNKASFIDDRRHYVFRSPHPSPFSANRGFFGSRPFSKTNEVLQELGSEPIDWCLPKQVT
;
A
#
# COMPACT_ATOMS: atom_id res chain seq x y z
N MET A 1 12.19 -7.03 21.61
CA MET A 1 11.80 -5.73 21.02
C MET A 1 10.52 -5.93 20.24
N THR A 2 9.51 -5.11 20.49
CA THR A 2 8.24 -5.13 19.76
C THR A 2 8.40 -4.37 18.45
N ILE A 3 8.22 -5.03 17.29
CA ILE A 3 8.39 -4.42 15.95
C ILE A 3 7.11 -3.69 15.51
N LEU A 4 5.93 -4.26 15.82
CA LEU A 4 4.62 -3.68 15.52
C LEU A 4 3.93 -3.31 16.82
N HIS A 5 3.52 -2.06 16.95
CA HIS A 5 3.00 -1.48 18.21
C HIS A 5 1.47 -1.54 18.33
N ASN A 6 0.79 -2.31 17.48
CA ASN A 6 -0.66 -2.43 17.43
C ASN A 6 -1.11 -3.90 17.25
N ASP A 7 -2.40 -4.09 16.99
CA ASP A 7 -3.08 -5.38 16.83
C ASP A 7 -2.46 -6.31 15.78
N TRP A 8 -1.74 -5.80 14.78
CA TRP A 8 -0.97 -6.62 13.83
C TRP A 8 0.04 -7.54 14.51
N GLY A 9 0.56 -7.17 15.68
CA GLY A 9 1.47 -8.01 16.46
C GLY A 9 0.86 -9.39 16.77
N ASN A 10 -0.47 -9.49 16.93
CA ASN A 10 -1.14 -10.76 17.20
C ASN A 10 -1.08 -11.73 16.01
N TYR A 11 -1.03 -11.18 14.79
CA TYR A 11 -1.12 -11.94 13.54
C TYR A 11 0.24 -12.19 12.88
N LEU A 12 1.22 -11.32 13.15
CA LEU A 12 2.51 -11.30 12.45
C LEU A 12 3.71 -11.59 13.33
N LYS A 13 3.57 -11.65 14.67
CA LYS A 13 4.72 -11.86 15.58
C LYS A 13 5.57 -13.09 15.22
N ASN A 14 4.93 -14.16 14.76
CA ASN A 14 5.61 -15.41 14.42
C ASN A 14 6.40 -15.30 13.10
N GLU A 15 6.06 -14.38 12.20
CA GLU A 15 6.85 -14.15 10.99
C GLU A 15 8.25 -13.64 11.33
N PHE A 16 8.34 -12.78 12.35
CA PHE A 16 9.60 -12.14 12.75
C PHE A 16 10.65 -13.10 13.33
N SER A 17 10.23 -14.31 13.74
CA SER A 17 11.10 -15.38 14.22
C SER A 17 11.34 -16.48 13.18
N LYS A 18 10.79 -16.37 11.97
CA LYS A 18 11.02 -17.37 10.92
C LYS A 18 12.39 -17.15 10.27
N PRO A 19 13.07 -18.23 9.82
CA PRO A 19 14.40 -18.13 9.21
C PRO A 19 14.47 -17.16 8.01
N TYR A 20 13.42 -17.09 7.19
CA TYR A 20 13.41 -16.17 6.05
C TYR A 20 13.46 -14.70 6.49
N TYR A 21 12.79 -14.35 7.58
CA TYR A 21 12.75 -12.98 8.08
C TYR A 21 14.04 -12.63 8.82
N GLU A 22 14.66 -13.57 9.53
CA GLU A 22 15.97 -13.37 10.14
C GLU A 22 17.04 -13.08 9.07
N ASN A 23 17.05 -13.88 7.99
CA ASN A 23 17.93 -13.65 6.83
C ASN A 23 17.66 -12.29 6.17
N LEU A 24 16.38 -11.94 5.97
CA LEU A 24 15.98 -10.63 5.47
C LEU A 24 16.51 -9.51 6.37
N ARG A 25 16.35 -9.64 7.69
CA ARG A 25 16.78 -8.64 8.66
C ARG A 25 18.29 -8.42 8.65
N GLU A 26 19.08 -9.49 8.61
CA GLU A 26 20.54 -9.38 8.52
C GLU A 26 20.97 -8.76 7.19
N LYS A 27 20.33 -9.14 6.08
CA LYS A 27 20.55 -8.50 4.79
C LYS A 27 20.24 -7.00 4.87
N LEU A 28 19.08 -6.60 5.40
CA LEU A 28 18.72 -5.19 5.52
C LEU A 28 19.69 -4.40 6.40
N LYS A 29 20.16 -4.98 7.52
CA LYS A 29 21.19 -4.33 8.34
C LYS A 29 22.42 -4.00 7.50
N TYR A 30 22.90 -4.97 6.71
CA TYR A 30 24.01 -4.76 5.80
C TYR A 30 23.70 -3.71 4.72
N GLU A 31 22.54 -3.82 4.06
CA GLU A 31 22.14 -2.89 2.98
C GLU A 31 22.09 -1.45 3.50
N TYR A 32 21.43 -1.20 4.63
CA TYR A 32 21.34 0.14 5.18
C TYR A 32 22.65 0.66 5.81
N THR A 33 23.70 -0.16 5.97
CA THR A 33 25.03 0.33 6.39
C THR A 33 25.95 0.63 5.22
N HIS A 34 25.73 0.02 4.06
CA HIS A 34 26.60 0.13 2.89
C HIS A 34 25.98 0.91 1.74
N GLU A 35 24.64 0.98 1.67
CA GLU A 35 23.89 1.57 0.58
C GLU A 35 22.86 2.58 1.10
N THR A 36 22.39 3.45 0.20
CA THR A 36 21.20 4.27 0.48
C THR A 36 19.95 3.45 0.18
N VAL A 37 19.22 3.06 1.22
CA VAL A 37 17.98 2.27 1.13
C VAL A 37 16.78 3.12 1.55
N PHE A 38 15.68 2.98 0.83
CA PHE A 38 14.40 3.61 1.13
C PHE A 38 13.32 2.58 1.48
N PRO A 39 12.32 2.94 2.31
CA PRO A 39 12.25 4.18 3.09
C PRO A 39 13.27 4.20 4.24
N ASP A 40 13.28 5.25 5.07
CA ASP A 40 14.00 5.22 6.35
C ASP A 40 13.62 3.96 7.16
N ARG A 41 14.58 3.42 7.93
CA ARG A 41 14.39 2.16 8.68
C ARG A 41 13.16 2.20 9.59
N ASN A 42 12.85 3.35 10.18
CA ASN A 42 11.70 3.50 11.08
C ASN A 42 10.37 3.54 10.33
N ASN A 43 10.39 3.82 9.02
CA ASN A 43 9.20 3.93 8.19
C ASN A 43 8.88 2.65 7.42
N ILE A 44 9.68 1.58 7.52
CA ILE A 44 9.46 0.32 6.77
C ILE A 44 8.03 -0.22 6.98
N PHE A 45 7.52 -0.16 8.21
CA PHE A 45 6.21 -0.69 8.57
C PHE A 45 5.13 0.39 8.72
N ASN A 46 5.33 1.60 8.18
CA ASN A 46 4.41 2.71 8.37
C ASN A 46 2.97 2.37 7.95
N ALA A 47 2.77 1.62 6.86
CA ALA A 47 1.42 1.16 6.47
C ALA A 47 0.70 0.37 7.57
N LEU A 48 1.42 -0.54 8.24
CA LEU A 48 0.86 -1.36 9.32
C LEU A 48 0.68 -0.56 10.62
N HIS A 49 1.53 0.45 10.87
CA HIS A 49 1.38 1.33 12.03
C HIS A 49 0.24 2.33 11.86
N SER A 50 0.08 2.86 10.65
CA SER A 50 -0.99 3.82 10.30
C SER A 50 -2.36 3.17 10.21
N THR A 51 -2.42 1.91 9.77
CA THR A 51 -3.67 1.18 9.60
C THR A 51 -3.61 -0.15 10.36
N SER A 52 -4.32 -0.21 11.49
CA SER A 52 -4.41 -1.42 12.32
C SER A 52 -5.14 -2.55 11.59
N TYR A 53 -4.94 -3.78 12.03
CA TYR A 53 -5.61 -4.97 11.48
C TYR A 53 -7.13 -4.83 11.56
N GLU A 54 -7.65 -4.46 12.73
CA GLU A 54 -9.10 -4.28 12.96
C GLU A 54 -9.66 -3.15 12.07
N ASN A 55 -8.95 -2.02 11.99
CA ASN A 55 -9.41 -0.84 11.26
C ASN A 55 -9.21 -0.93 9.74
N THR A 56 -8.57 -1.99 9.22
CA THR A 56 -8.38 -2.14 7.78
C THR A 56 -9.73 -2.34 7.08
N LYS A 57 -10.12 -1.38 6.22
CA LYS A 57 -11.31 -1.43 5.37
C LYS A 57 -10.96 -1.72 3.91
N VAL A 58 -9.87 -1.12 3.44
CA VAL A 58 -9.42 -1.16 2.05
C VAL A 58 -7.95 -1.51 2.02
N VAL A 59 -7.52 -2.32 1.05
CA VAL A 59 -6.10 -2.59 0.75
C VAL A 59 -5.81 -2.12 -0.67
N ILE A 60 -4.78 -1.29 -0.80
CA ILE A 60 -4.23 -0.89 -2.11
C ILE A 60 -2.82 -1.47 -2.19
N LEU A 61 -2.59 -2.34 -3.18
CA LEU A 61 -1.30 -3.00 -3.35
C LEU A 61 -0.40 -2.27 -4.35
N GLY A 62 0.75 -1.83 -3.86
CA GLY A 62 1.89 -1.39 -4.67
C GLY A 62 2.92 -2.50 -4.90
N GLN A 63 3.94 -2.22 -5.71
CA GLN A 63 5.01 -3.16 -6.02
C GLN A 63 6.18 -2.99 -5.04
N ASP A 64 7.00 -1.96 -5.22
CA ASP A 64 8.11 -1.59 -4.35
C ASP A 64 8.05 -0.09 -4.00
N PRO A 65 8.82 0.39 -3.00
CA PRO A 65 8.84 1.80 -2.64
C PRO A 65 9.43 2.65 -3.77
N TYR A 66 9.13 3.95 -3.78
CA TYR A 66 9.87 4.87 -4.63
C TYR A 66 11.36 4.91 -4.23
N HIS A 67 12.23 4.90 -5.24
CA HIS A 67 13.68 4.75 -5.08
C HIS A 67 14.45 6.09 -5.14
N GLY A 68 13.76 7.23 -5.03
CA GLY A 68 14.37 8.57 -5.01
C GLY A 68 14.40 9.19 -3.60
N PRO A 69 15.36 10.09 -3.32
CA PRO A 69 15.47 10.77 -2.04
C PRO A 69 14.18 11.47 -1.60
N GLY A 70 13.80 11.28 -0.35
CA GLY A 70 12.61 11.89 0.26
C GLY A 70 11.27 11.34 -0.24
N GLN A 71 11.23 10.46 -1.24
CA GLN A 71 9.97 9.99 -1.82
C GLN A 71 9.25 9.01 -0.89
N ALA A 72 9.82 7.82 -0.69
CA ALA A 72 9.14 6.76 0.05
C ALA A 72 9.13 7.00 1.57
N HIS A 73 7.97 6.77 2.18
CA HIS A 73 7.77 6.84 3.63
C HIS A 73 6.95 5.67 4.18
N GLY A 74 7.02 4.51 3.52
CA GLY A 74 6.39 3.27 3.99
C GLY A 74 4.94 3.06 3.61
N LEU A 75 4.37 3.92 2.75
CA LEU A 75 3.04 3.77 2.18
C LEU A 75 3.13 3.61 0.65
N SER A 76 2.41 2.63 0.09
CA SER A 76 2.32 2.44 -1.36
C SER A 76 1.77 3.70 -2.05
N PHE A 77 2.28 4.02 -3.24
CA PHE A 77 1.92 5.18 -4.07
C PHE A 77 2.17 6.57 -3.48
N SER A 78 2.26 6.72 -2.16
CA SER A 78 2.45 8.00 -1.48
C SER A 78 3.89 8.50 -1.50
N VAL A 79 4.05 9.83 -1.49
CA VAL A 79 5.34 10.51 -1.25
C VAL A 79 5.23 11.56 -0.15
N GLN A 80 6.35 11.91 0.48
CA GLN A 80 6.39 12.97 1.50
C GLN A 80 5.95 14.34 0.94
N PRO A 81 5.45 15.25 1.81
CA PRO A 81 5.23 16.65 1.45
C PRO A 81 6.46 17.31 0.82
N GLY A 82 6.24 18.25 -0.10
CA GLY A 82 7.33 18.94 -0.83
C GLY A 82 7.98 18.12 -1.95
N VAL A 83 7.68 16.83 -2.07
CA VAL A 83 8.18 15.97 -3.16
C VAL A 83 7.26 16.06 -4.38
N LYS A 84 7.88 16.12 -5.57
CA LYS A 84 7.14 16.09 -6.85
C LYS A 84 6.28 14.82 -6.94
N ILE A 85 4.98 15.03 -7.19
CA ILE A 85 4.00 13.95 -7.35
C ILE A 85 4.43 13.01 -8.49
N PRO A 86 4.62 11.70 -8.22
CA PRO A 86 5.01 10.73 -9.24
C PRO A 86 3.94 10.51 -10.32
N PRO A 87 4.29 10.07 -11.54
CA PRO A 87 3.35 9.93 -12.65
C PRO A 87 2.15 9.03 -12.35
N SER A 88 2.36 7.89 -11.68
CA SER A 88 1.27 6.99 -11.29
C SER A 88 0.29 7.67 -10.32
N LEU A 89 0.80 8.40 -9.33
CA LEU A 89 -0.03 9.13 -8.37
C LEU A 89 -0.81 10.28 -9.03
N LYS A 90 -0.22 10.98 -10.01
CA LYS A 90 -0.96 11.96 -10.82
C LYS A 90 -2.15 11.33 -11.53
N ASN A 91 -2.01 10.12 -12.05
CA ASN A 91 -3.10 9.42 -12.71
C ASN A 91 -4.15 8.93 -11.70
N ILE A 92 -3.74 8.48 -10.51
CA ILE A 92 -4.65 8.20 -9.39
C ILE A 92 -5.50 9.45 -9.09
N TYR A 93 -4.90 10.64 -8.98
CA TYR A 93 -5.65 11.87 -8.74
C TYR A 93 -6.57 12.28 -9.90
N LYS A 94 -6.17 12.05 -11.15
CA LYS A 94 -7.05 12.28 -12.31
C LYS A 94 -8.29 11.39 -12.27
N GLU A 95 -8.10 10.10 -11.96
CA GLU A 95 -9.22 9.18 -11.80
C GLU A 95 -10.08 9.56 -10.60
N LEU A 96 -9.47 9.92 -9.47
CA LEU A 96 -10.19 10.37 -8.28
C LEU A 96 -11.06 11.61 -8.55
N GLN A 97 -10.52 12.58 -9.30
CA GLN A 97 -11.27 13.76 -9.73
C GLN A 97 -12.43 13.39 -10.67
N ALA A 98 -12.22 12.50 -11.63
CA ALA A 98 -13.28 12.06 -12.55
C ALA A 98 -14.35 11.19 -11.86
N ASP A 99 -13.95 10.43 -10.85
CA ASP A 99 -14.82 9.51 -10.11
C ASP A 99 -15.68 10.26 -9.09
N LEU A 100 -15.04 11.05 -8.20
CA LEU A 100 -15.67 11.67 -7.03
C LEU A 100 -15.69 13.20 -7.06
N GLY A 101 -15.11 13.85 -8.08
CA GLY A 101 -15.05 15.31 -8.15
C GLY A 101 -14.02 15.96 -7.21
N CYS A 102 -13.16 15.17 -6.56
CA CYS A 102 -12.16 15.71 -5.63
C CYS A 102 -11.19 16.68 -6.32
N PRO A 103 -10.83 17.80 -5.68
CA PRO A 103 -9.76 18.66 -6.17
C PRO A 103 -8.42 17.92 -6.13
N ILE A 104 -7.56 18.18 -7.12
CA ILE A 104 -6.20 17.61 -7.16
C ILE A 104 -5.32 18.38 -6.16
N PRO A 105 -4.71 17.71 -5.15
CA PRO A 105 -3.85 18.36 -4.17
C PRO A 105 -2.47 18.72 -4.76
N GLU A 106 -1.75 19.62 -4.09
CA GLU A 106 -0.40 20.05 -4.49
C GLU A 106 0.71 19.13 -3.95
N HIS A 107 0.34 18.04 -3.26
CA HIS A 107 1.26 17.06 -2.65
C HIS A 107 0.88 15.61 -2.98
N GLY A 108 1.80 14.68 -2.70
CA GLY A 108 1.58 13.23 -2.87
C GLY A 108 1.39 12.44 -1.57
N TYR A 109 1.19 13.13 -0.46
CA TYR A 109 1.05 12.54 0.87
C TYR A 109 -0.37 11.97 1.11
N LEU A 110 -0.47 10.65 1.33
CA LEU A 110 -1.73 9.90 1.39
C LEU A 110 -2.06 9.41 2.82
N GLN A 111 -1.40 9.96 3.85
CA GLN A 111 -1.61 9.54 5.25
C GLN A 111 -3.08 9.61 5.67
N LYS A 112 -3.82 10.64 5.23
CA LYS A 112 -5.26 10.78 5.48
C LYS A 112 -6.06 9.53 5.07
N TRP A 113 -5.65 8.82 4.01
CA TRP A 113 -6.33 7.57 3.62
C TRP A 113 -5.98 6.43 4.59
N ALA A 114 -4.71 6.32 4.97
CA ALA A 114 -4.25 5.30 5.92
C ALA A 114 -4.94 5.44 7.29
N ASP A 115 -5.08 6.67 7.78
CA ASP A 115 -5.75 7.00 9.04
C ASP A 115 -7.25 6.61 9.04
N GLN A 116 -7.85 6.45 7.86
CA GLN A 116 -9.26 6.06 7.68
C GLN A 116 -9.48 4.56 7.42
N GLY A 117 -8.41 3.75 7.46
CA GLY A 117 -8.51 2.31 7.23
C GLY A 117 -8.05 1.83 5.85
N VAL A 118 -7.37 2.68 5.06
CA VAL A 118 -6.79 2.27 3.77
C VAL A 118 -5.35 1.78 3.98
N LEU A 119 -5.17 0.46 4.01
CA LEU A 119 -3.84 -0.14 4.09
C LEU A 119 -3.09 0.01 2.76
N LEU A 120 -2.14 0.95 2.73
CA LEU A 120 -1.29 1.27 1.58
C LEU A 120 -0.03 0.39 1.56
N LEU A 121 -0.17 -0.87 1.16
CA LEU A 121 0.87 -1.90 1.28
C LEU A 121 1.64 -2.12 -0.04
N ASN A 122 2.97 -2.05 0.00
CA ASN A 122 3.80 -2.55 -1.12
C ASN A 122 4.06 -4.05 -0.95
N ALA A 123 4.28 -4.77 -2.05
CA ALA A 123 4.71 -6.18 -2.02
C ALA A 123 6.15 -6.35 -1.48
N VAL A 124 7.01 -5.39 -1.83
CA VAL A 124 8.38 -5.26 -1.34
C VAL A 124 8.45 -3.98 -0.50
N LEU A 125 9.04 -4.03 0.69
CA LEU A 125 8.97 -2.89 1.64
C LEU A 125 10.22 -2.00 1.65
N THR A 126 11.31 -2.41 1.00
CA THR A 126 12.52 -1.58 0.87
C THR A 126 13.10 -1.63 -0.54
N VAL A 127 13.92 -0.65 -0.90
CA VAL A 127 14.59 -0.58 -2.21
C VAL A 127 15.87 0.24 -2.09
N ARG A 128 16.91 -0.08 -2.86
CA ARG A 128 18.09 0.78 -2.99
C ARG A 128 17.79 2.00 -3.85
N MET A 129 18.49 3.10 -3.55
CA MET A 129 18.37 4.34 -4.30
C MET A 129 18.65 4.10 -5.80
N LYS A 130 17.73 4.55 -6.66
CA LYS A 130 17.80 4.45 -8.12
C LYS A 130 17.89 3.03 -8.70
N GLU A 131 17.66 1.99 -7.90
CA GLU A 131 17.65 0.59 -8.33
C GLU A 131 16.28 -0.05 -8.06
N PRO A 132 15.26 0.21 -8.91
CA PRO A 132 13.93 -0.40 -8.73
C PRO A 132 14.03 -1.92 -8.70
N ASN A 133 13.25 -2.57 -7.84
CA ASN A 133 13.26 -4.01 -7.58
C ASN A 133 14.58 -4.61 -7.05
N SER A 134 15.54 -3.79 -6.58
CA SER A 134 16.81 -4.29 -6.02
C SER A 134 16.66 -5.22 -4.81
N HIS A 135 15.54 -5.10 -4.08
CA HIS A 135 15.18 -5.96 -2.95
C HIS A 135 14.00 -6.87 -3.27
N LYS A 136 13.82 -7.24 -4.54
CA LYS A 136 12.89 -8.30 -4.93
C LYS A 136 13.44 -9.67 -4.53
N ASP A 137 12.55 -10.59 -4.17
CA ASP A 137 12.83 -11.99 -3.86
C ASP A 137 13.80 -12.20 -2.66
N ILE A 138 13.90 -11.23 -1.74
CA ILE A 138 14.75 -11.32 -0.54
C ILE A 138 13.96 -11.70 0.73
N GLY A 139 12.65 -11.92 0.61
CA GLY A 139 11.77 -12.33 1.71
C GLY A 139 10.65 -11.35 2.05
N TRP A 140 10.61 -10.17 1.44
CA TRP A 140 9.52 -9.22 1.66
C TRP A 140 8.19 -9.73 1.14
N GLU A 141 8.20 -10.41 0.00
CA GLU A 141 7.01 -10.95 -0.64
C GLU A 141 6.34 -11.97 0.28
N THR A 142 7.13 -12.87 0.90
CA THR A 142 6.65 -13.83 1.91
C THR A 142 5.99 -13.13 3.09
N PHE A 143 6.63 -12.07 3.61
CA PHE A 143 6.07 -11.31 4.73
C PHE A 143 4.76 -10.63 4.34
N THR A 144 4.71 -9.95 3.19
CA THR A 144 3.51 -9.22 2.75
C THR A 144 2.39 -10.16 2.27
N ASP A 145 2.72 -11.36 1.79
CA ASP A 145 1.75 -12.43 1.55
C ASP A 145 1.08 -12.87 2.86
N ARG A 146 1.83 -12.97 3.97
CA ARG A 146 1.23 -13.24 5.27
C ARG A 146 0.30 -12.10 5.72
N VAL A 147 0.68 -10.84 5.50
CA VAL A 147 -0.19 -9.68 5.81
C VAL A 147 -1.53 -9.79 5.07
N ILE A 148 -1.49 -10.05 3.75
CA ILE A 148 -2.69 -10.21 2.93
C ILE A 148 -3.48 -11.45 3.37
N SER A 149 -2.80 -12.56 3.68
CA SER A 149 -3.45 -13.80 4.15
C SER A 149 -4.17 -13.60 5.48
N ALA A 150 -3.59 -12.85 6.43
CA ALA A 150 -4.24 -12.56 7.71
C ALA A 150 -5.55 -11.76 7.52
N LEU A 151 -5.60 -10.85 6.54
CA LEU A 151 -6.82 -10.15 6.18
C LEU A 151 -7.81 -11.06 5.44
N ASN A 152 -7.31 -11.96 4.58
CA ASN A 152 -8.12 -12.95 3.88
C ASN A 152 -8.72 -14.03 4.81
N GLU A 153 -8.11 -14.25 5.97
CA GLU A 153 -8.61 -15.12 7.04
C GLU A 153 -9.68 -14.41 7.89
N ARG A 154 -9.77 -13.09 7.82
CA ARG A 154 -10.65 -12.27 8.66
C ARG A 154 -12.12 -12.50 8.31
N HIS A 155 -12.97 -12.52 9.34
CA HIS A 155 -14.42 -12.59 9.16
C HIS A 155 -15.01 -11.30 8.57
N HIS A 156 -14.54 -10.13 9.03
CA HIS A 156 -15.02 -8.85 8.52
C HIS A 156 -14.45 -8.63 7.10
N PRO A 157 -15.30 -8.40 6.08
CA PRO A 157 -14.86 -8.19 4.70
C PRO A 157 -13.85 -7.05 4.56
N VAL A 158 -13.10 -7.09 3.45
CA VAL A 158 -12.10 -6.09 3.08
C VAL A 158 -12.26 -5.82 1.59
N VAL A 159 -12.10 -4.56 1.18
CA VAL A 159 -12.04 -4.18 -0.24
C VAL A 159 -10.59 -4.18 -0.71
N PHE A 160 -10.26 -4.97 -1.73
CA PHE A 160 -8.92 -5.04 -2.33
C PHE A 160 -8.91 -4.35 -3.70
N LEU A 161 -8.09 -3.31 -3.82
CA LEU A 161 -7.83 -2.61 -5.08
C LEU A 161 -6.54 -3.13 -5.71
N LEU A 162 -6.68 -3.96 -6.74
CA LEU A 162 -5.58 -4.66 -7.40
C LEU A 162 -5.28 -4.05 -8.77
N TRP A 163 -4.39 -3.06 -8.78
CA TRP A 163 -4.02 -2.32 -9.98
C TRP A 163 -2.81 -2.95 -10.68
N GLY A 164 -3.05 -3.50 -11.86
CA GLY A 164 -2.03 -4.15 -12.69
C GLY A 164 -1.77 -5.61 -12.34
N ARG A 165 -1.05 -6.28 -13.25
CA ARG A 165 -0.84 -7.74 -13.20
C ARG A 165 -0.10 -8.20 -11.95
N HIS A 166 0.86 -7.41 -11.46
CA HIS A 166 1.62 -7.76 -10.26
C HIS A 166 0.73 -7.88 -9.03
N ALA A 167 -0.09 -6.86 -8.74
CA ALA A 167 -1.04 -6.88 -7.63
C ALA A 167 -2.10 -7.99 -7.79
N GLN A 168 -2.61 -8.18 -9.01
CA GLN A 168 -3.60 -9.21 -9.32
C GLN A 168 -3.04 -10.63 -9.11
N ASN A 169 -1.81 -10.90 -9.51
CA ASN A 169 -1.16 -12.19 -9.30
C ASN A 169 -0.86 -12.41 -7.81
N LYS A 170 -0.29 -11.41 -7.13
CA LYS A 170 0.08 -11.49 -5.71
C LYS A 170 -1.11 -11.84 -4.83
N ALA A 171 -2.27 -11.24 -5.12
CA ALA A 171 -3.46 -11.42 -4.31
C ALA A 171 -4.51 -12.35 -4.96
N SER A 172 -4.06 -13.26 -5.83
CA SER A 172 -4.93 -14.22 -6.53
C SER A 172 -5.59 -15.25 -5.60
N PHE A 173 -5.04 -15.42 -4.38
CA PHE A 173 -5.55 -16.33 -3.36
C PHE A 173 -6.66 -15.73 -2.47
N ILE A 174 -7.05 -14.46 -2.68
CA ILE A 174 -8.14 -13.83 -1.93
C ILE A 174 -9.45 -14.56 -2.22
N ASP A 175 -10.20 -14.88 -1.16
CA ASP A 175 -11.53 -15.47 -1.26
C ASP A 175 -12.55 -14.37 -1.60
N ASP A 176 -12.87 -14.25 -2.88
CA ASP A 176 -13.80 -13.25 -3.42
C ASP A 176 -15.28 -13.50 -3.06
N ARG A 177 -15.57 -14.58 -2.33
CA ARG A 177 -16.88 -14.79 -1.69
C ARG A 177 -16.99 -14.11 -0.33
N ARG A 178 -15.85 -13.79 0.30
CA ARG A 178 -15.78 -13.10 1.61
C ARG A 178 -15.31 -11.66 1.50
N HIS A 179 -14.49 -11.37 0.49
CA HIS A 179 -13.89 -10.05 0.27
C HIS A 179 -14.28 -9.51 -1.09
N TYR A 180 -14.17 -8.19 -1.25
CA TYR A 180 -14.48 -7.51 -2.51
C TYR A 180 -13.18 -7.20 -3.24
N VAL A 181 -13.06 -7.62 -4.50
CA VAL A 181 -11.81 -7.47 -5.25
C VAL A 181 -12.05 -6.70 -6.54
N PHE A 182 -11.60 -5.45 -6.59
CA PHE A 182 -11.64 -4.61 -7.77
C PHE A 182 -10.32 -4.65 -8.51
N ARG A 183 -10.37 -5.01 -9.80
CA ARG A 183 -9.20 -5.19 -10.66
C ARG A 183 -9.25 -4.17 -11.79
N SER A 184 -8.12 -3.53 -12.06
CA SER A 184 -7.93 -2.68 -13.24
C SER A 184 -6.48 -2.76 -13.71
N PRO A 185 -6.14 -2.27 -14.91
CA PRO A 185 -4.76 -1.93 -15.26
C PRO A 185 -4.12 -0.97 -14.24
N HIS A 186 -2.79 -0.93 -14.23
CA HIS A 186 -2.03 -0.08 -13.32
C HIS A 186 -2.18 1.42 -13.69
N PRO A 187 -2.17 2.36 -12.73
CA PRO A 187 -2.19 3.81 -12.99
C PRO A 187 -0.94 4.37 -13.67
N SER A 188 0.02 3.52 -14.06
CA SER A 188 1.24 3.96 -14.74
C SER A 188 0.89 4.58 -16.11
N PRO A 189 1.62 5.61 -16.58
CA PRO A 189 1.41 6.17 -17.92
C PRO A 189 1.36 5.12 -19.05
N PHE A 190 2.05 3.99 -18.90
CA PHE A 190 2.07 2.91 -19.89
C PHE A 190 0.76 2.12 -20.00
N SER A 191 -0.09 2.15 -18.96
CA SER A 191 -1.28 1.28 -18.87
C SER A 191 -2.55 2.01 -18.45
N ALA A 192 -2.48 3.26 -17.98
CA ALA A 192 -3.64 3.93 -17.38
C ALA A 192 -4.82 4.05 -18.36
N ASN A 193 -4.54 4.42 -19.62
CA ASN A 193 -5.54 4.52 -20.69
C ASN A 193 -6.14 3.17 -21.13
N ARG A 194 -5.61 2.04 -20.64
CA ARG A 194 -6.11 0.70 -21.00
C ARG A 194 -7.22 0.21 -20.08
N GLY A 195 -7.70 1.05 -19.16
CA GLY A 195 -8.81 0.74 -18.26
C GLY A 195 -8.59 1.08 -16.78
N PHE A 196 -7.50 1.75 -16.40
CA PHE A 196 -7.45 2.39 -15.07
C PHE A 196 -8.39 3.60 -15.07
N PHE A 197 -8.27 4.47 -16.08
CA PHE A 197 -9.20 5.58 -16.24
C PHE A 197 -10.60 5.09 -16.56
N GLY A 198 -11.59 5.65 -15.86
CA GLY A 198 -12.99 5.24 -15.93
C GLY A 198 -13.33 3.96 -15.16
N SER A 199 -12.36 3.36 -14.43
CA SER A 199 -12.64 2.19 -13.60
C SER A 199 -13.46 2.51 -12.35
N ARG A 200 -13.46 3.78 -11.92
CA ARG A 200 -14.21 4.33 -10.79
C ARG A 200 -13.97 3.54 -9.49
N PRO A 201 -12.70 3.31 -9.09
CA PRO A 201 -12.41 2.41 -7.98
C PRO A 201 -12.81 3.02 -6.62
N PHE A 202 -12.89 4.35 -6.50
CA PHE A 202 -13.13 5.03 -5.23
C PHE A 202 -14.62 5.07 -4.88
N SER A 203 -15.48 5.42 -5.85
CA SER A 203 -16.95 5.37 -5.65
C SER A 203 -17.43 3.95 -5.38
N LYS A 204 -17.01 2.97 -6.20
CA LYS A 204 -17.34 1.56 -5.99
C LYS A 204 -16.88 1.02 -4.64
N THR A 205 -15.72 1.47 -4.16
CA THR A 205 -15.26 1.10 -2.82
C THR A 205 -16.19 1.66 -1.75
N ASN A 206 -16.58 2.93 -1.86
CA ASN A 206 -17.48 3.55 -0.89
C ASN A 206 -18.90 2.95 -0.94
N GLU A 207 -19.41 2.60 -2.11
CA GLU A 207 -20.69 1.85 -2.26
C GLU A 207 -20.64 0.54 -1.47
N VAL A 208 -19.58 -0.26 -1.65
CA VAL A 208 -19.40 -1.51 -0.90
C VAL A 208 -19.28 -1.27 0.60
N LEU A 209 -18.52 -0.25 1.03
CA LEU A 209 -18.40 0.05 2.46
C LEU A 209 -19.76 0.42 3.07
N GLN A 210 -20.58 1.19 2.36
CA GLN A 210 -21.95 1.53 2.79
C GLN A 210 -22.85 0.30 2.88
N GLU A 211 -22.79 -0.61 1.91
CA GLU A 211 -23.53 -1.88 1.95
C GLU A 211 -23.15 -2.75 3.15
N LEU A 212 -21.88 -2.68 3.57
CA LEU A 212 -21.36 -3.36 4.76
C LEU A 212 -21.64 -2.61 6.07
N GLY A 213 -22.35 -1.48 6.03
CA GLY A 213 -22.61 -0.64 7.21
C GLY A 213 -21.37 0.05 7.77
N SER A 214 -20.31 0.17 6.97
CA SER A 214 -19.07 0.86 7.33
C SER A 214 -19.06 2.30 6.83
N GLU A 215 -18.46 3.19 7.60
CA GLU A 215 -18.22 4.57 7.17
C GLU A 215 -17.38 4.60 5.87
N PRO A 216 -17.84 5.30 4.82
CA PRO A 216 -17.08 5.51 3.59
C PRO A 216 -15.73 6.16 3.85
N ILE A 217 -14.79 6.01 2.90
CA ILE A 217 -13.53 6.75 2.95
C ILE A 217 -13.76 8.15 2.36
N ASP A 218 -13.35 9.19 3.08
CA ASP A 218 -13.15 10.51 2.51
C ASP A 218 -11.83 10.53 1.74
N TRP A 219 -11.95 10.25 0.44
CA TRP A 219 -10.82 10.18 -0.49
C TRP A 219 -10.25 11.55 -0.85
N CYS A 220 -11.00 12.64 -0.69
CA CYS A 220 -10.52 13.96 -1.08
C CYS A 220 -9.43 14.41 -0.10
N LEU A 221 -8.26 14.78 -0.62
CA LEU A 221 -7.14 15.22 0.20
C LEU A 221 -7.21 16.75 0.41
N PRO A 222 -6.69 17.26 1.55
CA PRO A 222 -6.53 18.69 1.70
C PRO A 222 -5.62 19.24 0.61
N LYS A 223 -5.77 20.52 0.25
CA LYS A 223 -4.96 21.13 -0.81
C LYS A 223 -3.47 21.12 -0.46
N GLN A 224 -3.15 21.30 0.82
CA GLN A 224 -1.81 21.37 1.39
C GLN A 224 -1.75 20.55 2.68
N VAL A 225 -0.56 20.05 3.00
CA VAL A 225 -0.23 19.37 4.26
C VAL A 225 1.03 20.02 4.81
N THR A 226 1.05 20.21 6.12
CA THR A 226 2.20 20.73 6.88
C THR A 226 3.10 19.59 7.33
#